data_AF-W8R7A4-F1
#
_entry.id   AF-W8R7A4-F1
#
_cell.length_a   1.000
_cell.length_b   1.000
_cell.length_c   1.000
_cell.angle_alpha   90.00
_cell.angle_beta   90.00
_cell.angle_gamma   90.00
#
_symmetry.space_group_name_H-M   'P 1'
#
loop_
_entity.id
_entity.type
_entity.pdbx_description
1 polymer ?
#
loop_
_entity_poly.entity_id
_entity_poly.type
_entity_poly.pdbx_seq_one_letter_code
_entity_poly.pdbx_strand_id
1 'polypeptide(L)'
;MRFARFVLVVQAVIMIGFSLAYWLRPYEMANLNGMLLMETASVSHMRVYYGGLQLGLALFLLWAIRGPERARAALVMLVITMLALAAGRLGSLWLDGGELIGFDLASLIYRICAALLAAVALLVMRERVAPEALAERVEPPTRRLVDEPPQPFRRGDAQPEPDTSFGPMPQPFRPDDPAP
;
A
#
# COMPACT_ATOMS: atom_id res chain seq x y z
N MET A 1 4.33 12.11 -6.91
CA MET A 1 5.12 10.86 -7.10
C MET A 1 6.61 11.00 -6.84
N ARG A 2 7.35 11.95 -7.45
CA ARG A 2 8.82 12.06 -7.28
C ARG A 2 9.25 12.20 -5.81
N PHE A 3 8.55 13.04 -5.03
CA PHE A 3 8.83 13.22 -3.61
C PHE A 3 8.64 11.94 -2.78
N ALA A 4 7.51 11.25 -2.94
CA ALA A 4 7.26 9.96 -2.28
C ALA A 4 8.30 8.90 -2.63
N ARG A 5 8.68 8.79 -3.91
CA ARG A 5 9.76 7.90 -4.33
C ARG A 5 11.08 8.27 -3.67
N PHE A 6 11.42 9.55 -3.62
CA PHE A 6 12.62 10.03 -2.96
C PHE A 6 12.65 9.64 -1.47
N VAL A 7 11.55 9.87 -0.73
CA VAL A 7 11.45 9.48 0.69
C VAL A 7 11.64 7.97 0.87
N LEU A 8 10.99 7.15 0.03
CA LEU A 8 11.13 5.69 0.09
C LEU A 8 12.55 5.20 -0.23
N VAL A 9 13.23 5.81 -1.23
CA VAL A 9 14.62 5.46 -1.58
C VAL A 9 15.56 5.83 -0.45
N VAL A 10 15.48 7.08 0.05
CA VAL A 10 16.33 7.54 1.15
C VAL A 10 16.17 6.64 2.37
N GLN A 11 14.92 6.33 2.72
CA GLN A 11 14.63 5.42 3.82
C GLN A 11 15.21 4.02 3.59
N ALA A 12 15.03 3.46 2.39
CA ALA A 12 15.56 2.14 2.06
C ALA A 12 17.10 2.09 2.15
N VAL A 13 17.80 3.13 1.68
CA VAL A 13 19.26 3.24 1.77
C VAL A 13 19.71 3.28 3.23
N ILE A 14 19.07 4.08 4.07
CA ILE A 14 19.39 4.13 5.50
C ILE A 14 19.16 2.76 6.15
N MET A 15 18.06 2.10 5.83
CA MET A 15 17.75 0.77 6.37
C MET A 15 18.74 -0.30 5.91
N ILE A 16 19.17 -0.29 4.66
CA ILE A 16 20.24 -1.18 4.16
C ILE A 16 21.56 -0.91 4.88
N GLY A 17 21.92 0.36 5.06
CA GLY A 17 23.14 0.75 5.78
C GLY A 17 23.15 0.22 7.22
N PHE A 18 22.07 0.44 7.96
CA PHE A 18 21.93 -0.10 9.32
C PHE A 18 21.90 -1.62 9.33
N SER A 19 21.17 -2.25 8.41
CA SER A 19 21.15 -3.71 8.30
C SER A 19 22.55 -4.29 8.15
N LEU A 20 23.35 -3.69 7.26
CA LEU A 20 24.70 -4.16 7.00
C LEU A 20 25.61 -3.92 8.21
N ALA A 21 25.46 -2.78 8.90
CA ALA A 21 26.16 -2.50 10.14
C ALA A 21 25.86 -3.53 11.24
N TYR A 22 24.59 -3.91 11.44
CA TYR A 22 24.20 -4.95 12.41
C TYR A 22 24.70 -6.36 12.02
N TRP A 23 24.89 -6.64 10.74
CA TRP A 23 25.47 -7.91 10.29
C TRP A 23 26.97 -7.99 10.51
N LEU A 24 27.70 -6.95 10.07
CA LEU A 24 29.16 -6.92 10.09
C LEU A 24 29.73 -6.62 11.48
N ARG A 25 29.09 -5.70 12.23
CA ARG A 25 29.55 -5.18 13.53
C ARG A 25 28.47 -5.26 14.62
N PRO A 26 27.91 -6.46 14.92
CA PRO A 26 26.80 -6.60 15.87
C PRO A 26 27.15 -6.14 17.29
N TYR A 27 28.37 -6.39 17.76
CA TYR A 27 28.82 -6.01 19.11
C TYR A 27 28.92 -4.49 19.29
N GLU A 28 29.52 -3.80 18.32
CA GLU A 28 29.64 -2.34 18.35
C GLU A 28 28.27 -1.69 18.33
N MET A 29 27.36 -2.18 17.47
CA MET A 29 26.01 -1.65 17.35
C MET A 29 25.16 -1.96 18.59
N ALA A 30 25.31 -3.14 19.21
CA ALA A 30 24.65 -3.45 20.46
C ALA A 30 25.14 -2.54 21.61
N ASN A 31 26.46 -2.33 21.69
CA ASN A 31 27.06 -1.48 22.71
C ASN A 31 26.63 0.00 22.57
N LEU A 32 26.42 0.49 21.33
CA LEU A 32 25.84 1.82 21.09
C LEU A 32 24.41 1.98 21.66
N ASN A 33 23.68 0.87 21.80
CA ASN A 33 22.36 0.83 22.44
C ASN A 33 22.45 0.44 23.93
N GLY A 34 23.64 0.43 24.53
CA GLY A 34 23.86 0.02 25.91
C GLY A 34 23.66 -1.48 26.16
N MET A 35 23.63 -2.31 25.11
CA MET A 35 23.42 -3.75 25.21
C MET A 35 24.74 -4.53 25.19
N LEU A 36 24.89 -5.47 26.12
CA LEU A 36 25.99 -6.44 26.17
C LEU A 36 25.52 -7.79 25.62
N LEU A 37 26.10 -8.22 24.50
CA LEU A 37 25.83 -9.52 23.90
C LEU A 37 26.71 -10.57 24.60
N MET A 38 26.12 -11.32 25.54
CA MET A 38 26.85 -12.32 26.34
C MET A 38 27.06 -13.64 25.58
N GLU A 39 26.07 -14.03 24.76
CA GLU A 39 26.05 -15.33 24.10
C GLU A 39 26.10 -15.21 22.58
N THR A 40 26.65 -16.23 21.92
CA THR A 40 26.64 -16.33 20.44
C THR A 40 25.21 -16.35 19.89
N ALA A 41 24.26 -16.90 20.64
CA ALA A 41 22.84 -16.85 20.33
C ALA A 41 22.31 -15.41 20.30
N SER A 42 22.68 -14.55 21.25
CA SER A 42 22.29 -13.14 21.29
C SER A 42 22.79 -12.38 20.06
N VAL A 43 24.01 -12.67 19.61
CA VAL A 43 24.58 -12.09 18.39
C VAL A 43 23.78 -12.53 17.15
N SER A 44 23.39 -13.80 17.09
CA SER A 44 22.54 -14.32 16.02
C SER A 44 21.19 -13.62 15.99
N HIS A 45 20.52 -13.49 17.14
CA HIS A 45 19.26 -12.74 17.27
C HIS A 45 19.42 -11.29 16.81
N MET A 46 20.53 -10.64 17.16
CA MET A 46 20.83 -9.28 16.73
C MET A 46 20.85 -9.17 15.20
N ARG A 47 21.55 -10.10 14.53
CA ARG A 47 21.65 -10.14 13.07
C ARG A 47 20.32 -10.44 12.38
N VAL A 48 19.48 -11.28 12.98
CA VAL A 48 18.15 -11.63 12.44
C VAL A 48 17.20 -10.43 12.57
N TYR A 49 17.07 -9.87 13.77
CA TYR A 49 16.05 -8.85 14.05
C TYR A 49 16.47 -7.43 13.70
N TYR A 50 17.73 -7.04 13.91
CA TYR A 50 18.19 -5.69 13.57
C TYR A 50 18.84 -5.63 12.19
N GLY A 51 19.39 -6.75 11.71
CA GLY A 51 19.88 -6.89 10.35
C GLY A 51 18.78 -7.32 9.38
N GLY A 52 18.38 -8.59 9.46
CA GLY A 52 17.51 -9.26 8.49
C GLY A 52 16.14 -8.60 8.34
N LEU A 53 15.45 -8.28 9.45
CA LEU A 53 14.15 -7.60 9.39
C LEU A 53 14.28 -6.23 8.72
N GLN A 54 15.32 -5.48 9.06
CA GLN A 54 15.57 -4.15 8.53
C GLN A 54 15.88 -4.20 7.03
N LEU A 55 16.63 -5.22 6.58
CA LEU A 55 16.85 -5.51 5.16
C LEU A 55 15.55 -5.85 4.44
N GLY A 56 14.73 -6.73 5.01
CA GLY A 56 13.46 -7.16 4.43
C GLY A 56 12.51 -5.98 4.20
N LEU A 57 12.40 -5.10 5.21
CA LEU A 57 11.62 -3.86 5.08
C LEU A 57 12.21 -2.94 4.00
N ALA A 58 13.52 -2.77 3.93
CA ALA A 58 14.16 -1.94 2.90
C ALA A 58 13.86 -2.46 1.48
N LEU A 59 13.95 -3.77 1.27
CA LEU A 59 13.61 -4.41 0.00
C LEU A 59 12.13 -4.22 -0.35
N PHE A 60 11.24 -4.30 0.63
CA PHE A 60 9.82 -3.99 0.44
C PHE A 60 9.61 -2.53 0.00
N LEU A 61 10.29 -1.57 0.63
CA LEU A 61 10.23 -0.17 0.21
C LEU A 61 10.72 0.01 -1.23
N LEU A 62 11.84 -0.62 -1.60
CA LEU A 62 12.40 -0.57 -2.96
C LEU A 62 11.45 -1.19 -3.99
N TRP A 63 10.81 -2.30 -3.64
CA TRP A 63 9.79 -2.93 -4.47
C TRP A 63 8.58 -2.01 -4.69
N ALA A 64 8.12 -1.33 -3.63
CA ALA A 64 6.93 -0.49 -3.65
C ALA A 64 7.05 0.79 -4.48
N ILE A 65 8.28 1.25 -4.80
CA ILE A 65 8.53 2.44 -5.64
C ILE A 65 7.94 2.30 -7.06
N ARG A 66 7.75 1.07 -7.53
CA ARG A 66 7.34 0.76 -8.91
C ARG A 66 5.91 1.19 -9.26
N GLY A 67 5.04 1.46 -8.28
CA GLY A 67 3.65 1.86 -8.53
C GLY A 67 3.09 2.82 -7.49
N PRO A 68 2.16 3.72 -7.86
CA PRO A 68 1.58 4.70 -6.95
C PRO A 68 0.82 4.07 -5.78
N GLU A 69 0.04 3.02 -6.04
CA GLU A 69 -0.71 2.31 -5.02
C GLU A 69 0.21 1.60 -4.01
N ARG A 70 1.25 0.92 -4.53
CA ARG A 70 2.25 0.25 -3.69
C ARG A 70 3.04 1.24 -2.85
N ALA A 71 3.43 2.38 -3.44
CA ALA A 71 4.12 3.45 -2.72
C ALA A 71 3.26 4.01 -1.58
N ARG A 72 1.95 4.17 -1.78
CA ARG A 72 1.02 4.58 -0.72
C ARG A 72 1.00 3.56 0.42
N ALA A 73 0.86 2.26 0.10
CA ALA A 73 0.89 1.20 1.11
C ALA A 73 2.21 1.18 1.89
N ALA A 74 3.34 1.34 1.19
CA ALA A 74 4.66 1.38 1.82
C ALA A 74 4.87 2.59 2.72
N LEU A 75 4.39 3.77 2.32
CA LEU A 75 4.44 4.95 3.18
C LEU A 75 3.56 4.81 4.42
N VAL A 76 2.36 4.22 4.30
CA VAL A 76 1.49 3.95 5.47
C VAL A 76 2.18 2.99 6.43
N MET A 77 2.73 1.89 5.91
CA MET A 77 3.51 0.95 6.70
C MET A 77 4.68 1.67 7.40
N LEU A 78 5.44 2.49 6.67
CA LEU A 78 6.58 3.23 7.21
C LEU A 78 6.18 4.16 8.37
N VAL A 79 5.08 4.91 8.22
CA VAL A 79 4.54 5.76 9.30
C VAL A 79 4.19 4.92 10.53
N ILE A 80 3.42 3.85 10.35
CA ILE A 80 2.98 3.00 11.46
C ILE A 80 4.18 2.38 12.17
N THR A 81 5.12 1.81 11.43
CA THR A 81 6.31 1.18 12.00
C THR A 81 7.16 2.17 12.77
N MET A 82 7.44 3.35 12.21
CA MET A 82 8.28 4.35 12.89
C MET A 82 7.62 4.91 14.15
N LEU A 83 6.31 5.17 14.12
CA LEU A 83 5.55 5.62 15.29
C LEU A 83 5.43 4.53 16.35
N ALA A 84 5.20 3.27 15.96
CA ALA A 84 5.16 2.15 16.90
C ALA A 84 6.51 1.95 17.59
N LEU A 85 7.62 2.05 16.86
CA LEU A 85 8.96 1.98 17.43
C LEU A 85 9.30 3.17 18.33
N ALA A 86 8.82 4.37 18.00
CA ALA A 86 8.97 5.55 18.85
C ALA A 86 8.16 5.40 20.15
N ALA A 87 6.88 4.99 20.03
CA ALA A 87 6.00 4.75 21.15
C ALA A 87 6.51 3.63 22.06
N GLY A 88 7.05 2.54 21.49
CA GLY A 88 7.68 1.47 22.26
C GLY A 88 8.88 1.96 23.07
N ARG A 89 9.70 2.87 22.51
CA ARG A 89 10.83 3.46 23.24
C ARG A 89 10.36 4.39 24.36
N LEU A 90 9.35 5.22 24.12
CA LEU A 90 8.74 6.07 25.15
C LEU A 90 8.06 5.26 26.26
N GLY A 91 7.41 4.14 25.90
CA GLY A 91 6.81 3.22 26.86
C GLY A 91 7.86 2.54 27.75
N SER A 92 8.95 2.03 27.17
CA SER A 92 10.08 1.51 27.94
C SER A 92 10.70 2.58 28.84
N LEU A 93 10.89 3.81 28.34
CA LEU A 93 11.37 4.92 29.16
C LEU A 93 10.50 5.17 30.39
N TRP A 94 9.18 5.15 30.20
CA TRP A 94 8.21 5.39 31.26
C TRP A 94 8.20 4.27 32.31
N LEU A 95 8.37 3.02 31.89
CA LEU A 95 8.40 1.86 32.78
C LEU A 95 9.74 1.71 33.51
N ASP A 96 10.85 1.91 32.80
CA ASP A 96 12.20 1.62 33.29
C ASP A 96 12.86 2.84 33.96
N GLY A 97 12.26 4.03 33.84
CA GLY A 97 12.77 5.28 34.44
C GLY A 97 14.13 5.72 33.89
N GLY A 98 14.49 5.27 32.68
CA GLY A 98 15.81 5.51 32.07
C GLY A 98 16.03 6.95 31.58
N GLU A 99 17.19 7.19 30.99
CA GLU A 99 17.54 8.47 30.37
C GLU A 99 17.65 8.35 28.84
N LEU A 100 17.25 9.41 28.12
CA LEU A 100 17.45 9.51 26.66
C LEU A 100 18.73 10.29 26.38
N ILE A 101 19.85 9.59 26.22
CA ILE A 101 21.13 10.21 25.93
C ILE A 101 21.80 9.52 24.73
N GLY A 102 22.52 10.32 23.94
CA GLY A 102 23.35 9.81 22.84
C GLY A 102 22.54 9.15 21.72
N PHE A 103 22.86 7.88 21.42
CA PHE A 103 22.30 7.15 20.29
C PHE A 103 20.78 6.96 20.40
N ASP A 104 20.25 6.79 21.61
CA ASP A 104 18.82 6.61 21.82
C ASP A 104 18.01 7.85 21.45
N LEU A 105 18.48 9.03 21.88
CA LEU A 105 17.85 10.30 21.54
C LEU A 105 17.92 10.54 20.03
N ALA A 106 19.09 10.31 19.43
CA ALA A 106 19.28 10.45 17.98
C ALA A 106 18.37 9.49 17.19
N SER A 107 18.25 8.24 17.65
CA SER A 107 17.38 7.22 17.05
C SER A 107 15.90 7.61 17.16
N LEU A 108 15.48 8.15 18.30
CA LEU A 108 14.10 8.61 18.49
C LEU A 108 13.78 9.80 17.57
N ILE A 109 14.65 10.81 17.53
CA ILE A 109 14.49 11.98 16.64
C ILE A 109 14.39 11.51 15.19
N TYR A 110 15.30 10.62 14.77
CA TYR A 110 15.27 10.04 13.43
C TYR A 110 13.93 9.36 13.12
N ARG A 111 13.41 8.52 14.02
CA ARG A 111 12.11 7.82 13.82
C ARG A 111 10.97 8.82 13.67
N ILE A 112 10.92 9.87 14.50
CA ILE A 112 9.90 10.91 14.41
C ILE A 112 10.02 11.67 13.09
N CYS A 113 11.22 12.11 12.71
CA CYS A 113 11.46 12.79 11.43
C CYS A 113 11.09 11.91 10.23
N ALA A 114 11.46 10.63 10.24
CA ALA A 114 11.12 9.68 9.19
C ALA A 114 9.60 9.47 9.09
N ALA A 115 8.90 9.33 10.23
CA ALA A 115 7.45 9.23 10.27
C ALA A 115 6.79 10.50 9.70
N LEU A 116 7.26 11.69 10.08
CA LEU A 116 6.74 12.96 9.60
C LEU A 116 6.96 13.11 8.09
N LEU A 117 8.16 12.82 7.59
CA LEU A 117 8.47 12.87 6.16
C LEU A 117 7.58 11.90 5.36
N ALA A 118 7.36 10.68 5.87
CA ALA A 118 6.48 9.71 5.25
C ALA A 118 5.01 10.15 5.27
N ALA A 119 4.54 10.75 6.37
CA ALA A 119 3.20 11.31 6.49
C ALA A 119 2.98 12.49 5.53
N VAL A 120 3.94 13.41 5.44
CA VAL A 120 3.90 14.52 4.47
C VAL A 120 3.87 13.97 3.04
N ALA A 121 4.70 12.97 2.72
CA ALA A 121 4.67 12.33 1.41
C ALA A 121 3.31 11.69 1.08
N LEU A 122 2.64 11.09 2.08
CA LEU A 122 1.27 10.57 1.93
C LEU A 122 0.26 11.68 1.67
N LEU A 123 0.32 12.78 2.42
CA LEU A 123 -0.61 13.90 2.26
C LEU A 123 -0.47 14.53 0.88
N VAL A 124 0.76 14.81 0.44
CA VAL A 124 1.06 15.34 -0.90
C VAL A 124 0.63 14.37 -2.01
N MET A 125 0.66 13.06 -1.77
CA MET A 125 0.12 12.08 -2.72
C MET A 125 -1.41 12.09 -2.76
N ARG A 126 -2.08 12.19 -1.60
CA ARG A 126 -3.55 12.26 -1.52
C ARG A 126 -4.11 13.49 -2.21
N GLU A 127 -3.48 14.64 -2.01
CA GLU A 127 -3.87 15.91 -2.63
C GLU A 127 -3.75 15.91 -4.16
N ARG A 128 -2.93 15.03 -4.74
CA ARG A 128 -2.83 14.88 -6.21
C ARG A 128 -3.86 13.90 -6.77
N VAL A 129 -4.22 12.87 -6.00
CA VAL A 129 -5.22 11.87 -6.41
C VAL A 129 -6.65 12.40 -6.23
N ALA A 130 -6.92 13.21 -5.20
CA ALA A 130 -8.23 13.82 -4.98
C ALA A 130 -8.77 14.65 -6.18
N PRO A 131 -7.98 15.56 -6.80
CA PRO A 131 -8.44 16.32 -7.96
C PRO A 131 -8.58 15.47 -9.22
N GLU A 132 -7.75 14.45 -9.42
CA GLU A 132 -7.91 13.50 -10.55
C GLU A 132 -9.17 12.64 -10.38
N ALA A 133 -9.45 12.14 -9.18
CA ALA A 133 -10.65 11.34 -8.90
C ALA A 133 -11.96 12.17 -8.94
N LEU A 134 -11.89 13.46 -8.59
CA LEU A 134 -13.01 14.40 -8.78
C LEU A 134 -13.25 14.71 -10.26
N ALA A 135 -12.19 14.77 -11.07
CA ALA A 135 -12.30 14.96 -12.52
C ALA A 135 -12.80 13.70 -13.26
N GLU A 136 -12.48 12.51 -12.75
CA GLU A 136 -12.91 11.22 -13.32
C GLU A 136 -14.31 10.78 -12.85
N ARG A 137 -14.83 11.35 -11.75
CA ARG A 137 -16.27 11.31 -11.44
C ARG A 137 -17.03 12.15 -12.46
N VAL A 138 -17.22 11.58 -13.65
CA VAL A 138 -18.30 11.97 -14.54
C VAL A 138 -19.58 11.78 -13.73
N GLU A 139 -20.21 12.88 -13.32
CA GLU A 139 -21.53 12.82 -12.70
C GLU A 139 -22.44 11.99 -13.64
N PRO A 140 -23.17 10.98 -13.14
CA PRO A 140 -24.21 10.38 -13.96
C PRO A 140 -25.10 11.52 -14.45
N PRO A 141 -25.49 11.55 -15.74
CA PRO A 141 -26.19 12.68 -16.33
C PRO A 141 -27.53 12.85 -15.62
N THR A 142 -27.54 13.63 -14.54
CA THR A 142 -28.71 13.94 -13.72
C THR A 142 -29.43 15.17 -14.27
N ARG A 143 -28.81 15.86 -15.23
CA ARG A 143 -29.47 16.88 -16.01
C ARG A 143 -30.07 16.25 -17.26
N ARG A 144 -31.38 15.99 -17.25
CA ARG A 144 -32.17 15.90 -18.49
C ARG A 144 -31.86 17.19 -19.27
N LEU A 145 -31.18 17.05 -20.40
CA LEU A 145 -30.87 18.17 -21.30
C LEU A 145 -32.11 18.67 -22.06
N VAL A 146 -33.26 18.00 -21.89
CA VAL A 146 -34.51 18.32 -22.57
C VAL A 146 -35.68 18.10 -21.60
N ASP A 147 -36.47 19.14 -21.36
CA ASP A 147 -37.78 19.09 -20.69
C ASP A 147 -38.83 18.44 -21.63
N GLU A 148 -38.51 17.27 -22.17
CA GLU A 148 -39.47 16.53 -22.98
C GLU A 148 -40.39 15.74 -22.02
N PRO A 149 -41.72 15.92 -22.10
CA PRO A 149 -42.64 15.10 -21.34
C PRO A 149 -42.38 13.62 -21.70
N PRO A 150 -42.40 12.70 -20.73
CA PRO A 150 -42.11 11.29 -20.98
C PRO A 150 -43.01 10.80 -22.11
N GLN A 151 -42.41 10.36 -23.22
CA GLN A 151 -43.17 9.82 -24.33
C GLN A 151 -43.98 8.61 -23.82
N PRO A 152 -45.30 8.56 -24.06
CA PRO A 152 -46.10 7.42 -23.67
C PRO A 152 -45.56 6.19 -24.38
N PHE A 153 -45.45 5.08 -23.64
CA PHE A 153 -44.96 3.81 -24.15
C PHE A 153 -45.79 3.38 -25.37
N ARG A 154 -45.24 3.56 -26.58
CA ARG A 154 -45.79 2.97 -27.80
C ARG A 154 -45.36 1.52 -27.82
N ARG A 155 -46.30 0.61 -27.54
CA ARG A 155 -46.20 -0.78 -27.98
C ARG A 155 -46.02 -0.71 -29.50
N GLY A 156 -44.90 -1.24 -30.01
CA GLY A 156 -44.56 -1.11 -31.42
C GLY A 156 -45.74 -1.46 -32.31
N ASP A 157 -46.05 -0.57 -33.25
CA ASP A 157 -46.90 -0.88 -34.39
C ASP A 157 -46.09 -1.85 -35.26
N ALA A 158 -46.07 -3.13 -34.85
CA ALA A 158 -45.67 -4.21 -35.71
C ALA A 158 -46.69 -4.24 -36.85
N GLN A 159 -46.32 -3.62 -37.96
CA GLN A 159 -46.96 -3.81 -39.25
C GLN A 159 -47.01 -5.33 -39.49
N PRO A 160 -48.17 -5.95 -39.70
CA PRO A 160 -48.22 -7.38 -39.97
C PRO A 160 -47.44 -7.63 -41.26
N GLU A 161 -46.31 -8.32 -41.15
CA GLU A 161 -45.61 -8.85 -42.31
C GLU A 161 -46.60 -9.73 -43.09
N PRO A 162 -46.74 -9.55 -44.42
CA PRO A 162 -47.61 -10.40 -45.21
C PRO A 162 -47.08 -11.84 -45.19
N ASP A 163 -47.95 -12.79 -44.87
CA ASP A 163 -47.70 -14.24 -44.85
C ASP A 163 -46.90 -14.71 -46.08
N THR A 164 -45.58 -14.80 -45.95
CA THR A 164 -44.73 -15.52 -46.88
C THR A 164 -44.53 -16.93 -46.36
N SER A 165 -45.35 -17.84 -46.89
CA SER A 165 -45.10 -19.28 -47.07
C SER A 165 -44.46 -20.03 -45.90
N PHE A 166 -45.28 -20.82 -45.20
CA PHE A 166 -44.83 -21.91 -44.34
C PHE A 166 -43.84 -22.83 -45.06
N GLY A 167 -42.54 -22.67 -44.79
CA GLY A 167 -41.56 -23.75 -44.93
C GLY A 167 -41.89 -24.86 -43.92
N PRO A 168 -41.54 -26.13 -44.21
CA PRO A 168 -41.93 -27.25 -43.36
C PRO A 168 -41.40 -27.04 -41.93
N MET A 169 -42.31 -27.13 -40.95
CA MET A 169 -41.98 -27.07 -39.52
C MET A 169 -40.86 -28.07 -39.20
N PRO A 170 -39.78 -27.67 -38.53
CA PRO A 170 -38.82 -28.62 -38.01
C PRO A 170 -39.52 -29.53 -37.00
N GLN A 171 -39.47 -30.84 -37.25
CA GLN A 171 -40.05 -31.83 -36.35
C GLN A 171 -39.34 -31.79 -34.98
N PRO A 172 -40.06 -32.00 -33.87
CA PRO A 172 -39.43 -32.07 -32.56
C PRO A 172 -38.50 -33.28 -32.50
N PHE A 173 -37.25 -33.05 -32.09
CA PHE A 173 -36.23 -34.06 -31.87
C PHE A 173 -36.75 -35.16 -30.92
N ARG A 174 -36.68 -36.42 -31.33
CA ARG A 174 -37.06 -37.56 -30.47
C ARG A 174 -35.80 -38.21 -29.89
N PRO A 175 -35.82 -38.66 -28.63
CA PRO A 175 -34.64 -39.22 -27.94
C PRO A 175 -33.98 -40.43 -28.62
N ASP A 176 -34.64 -41.06 -29.60
CA ASP A 176 -34.14 -42.26 -30.29
C ASP A 176 -33.54 -41.97 -31.69
N ASP A 177 -33.34 -40.70 -32.06
CA ASP A 177 -32.68 -40.36 -33.32
C ASP A 177 -31.18 -40.71 -33.24
N PRO A 178 -30.62 -41.45 -34.22
CA PRO A 178 -29.21 -41.82 -34.20
C PRO A 178 -28.34 -40.57 -34.36
N ALA A 179 -27.40 -40.38 -33.43
CA ALA A 179 -26.44 -39.28 -33.47
C ALA A 179 -25.53 -39.39 -34.73
N PRO A 180 -25.12 -38.26 -35.32
CA PRO A 180 -24.29 -38.23 -36.53
C PRO A 180 -22.88 -38.80 -36.32
#